data_AF-A0A8J8EGL6-F1
#
_entry.id   AF-A0A8J8EGL6-F1
#
_cell.length_a   1.000
_cell.length_b   1.000
_cell.length_c   1.000
_cell.angle_alpha   90.00
_cell.angle_beta   90.00
_cell.angle_gamma   90.00
#
_symmetry.space_group_name_H-M   'P 1'
#
loop_
_entity.id
_entity.type
_entity.pdbx_description
1 polymer ?
#
loop_
_entity_poly.entity_id
_entity_poly.type
_entity_poly.pdbx_seq_one_letter_code
_entity_poly.pdbx_strand_id
1 'polypeptide(L)'
;TGCDHACVYCYITAYIPKAFKVRIKENLLPTLERELRKFDKRFIISLSYSSDPYPTIERQFGITRKVLQLFKRYNVRCMILTKSDIFKRDLDILRELKCAVGITVTTIDEEKAKALEPNAPSPKDRIRAL
;
A
#
# COMPACT_ATOMS: atom_id res chain seq x y z
N THR A 1 2.35 -2.02 9.89
CA THR A 1 1.45 -3.17 10.11
C THR A 1 0.08 -2.68 10.51
N GLY A 2 -0.97 -3.35 10.04
CA GLY A 2 -2.36 -2.89 10.20
C GLY A 2 -2.79 -1.92 9.11
N CYS A 3 -4.10 -1.66 9.01
CA CYS A 3 -4.71 -0.81 7.97
C CYS A 3 -5.94 -0.07 8.52
N ASP A 4 -5.99 1.25 8.37
CA ASP A 4 -7.07 2.10 8.90
C ASP A 4 -8.30 2.18 7.98
N HIS A 5 -8.29 1.54 6.81
CA HIS A 5 -9.47 1.40 5.94
C HIS A 5 -10.63 0.66 6.64
N ALA A 6 -10.32 -0.19 7.63
CA ALA A 6 -11.29 -0.87 8.49
C ALA A 6 -12.36 -1.68 7.75
N CYS A 7 -11.99 -2.34 6.64
CA CYS A 7 -12.93 -3.14 5.86
C CYS A 7 -13.52 -4.27 6.71
N VAL A 8 -14.84 -4.45 6.68
CA VAL A 8 -15.56 -5.41 7.52
C VAL A 8 -15.17 -6.86 7.25
N TYR A 9 -14.73 -7.15 6.03
CA TYR A 9 -14.31 -8.48 5.57
C TYR A 9 -12.78 -8.68 5.63
N CYS A 10 -12.03 -7.80 6.30
CA CYS A 10 -10.58 -7.79 6.23
C CYS A 10 -9.95 -9.03 6.89
N TYR A 11 -9.28 -9.85 6.07
CA TYR A 11 -8.68 -11.11 6.51
C TYR A 11 -7.56 -10.95 7.56
N ILE A 12 -6.90 -9.79 7.62
CA ILE A 12 -5.80 -9.55 8.57
C ILE A 12 -6.28 -9.56 10.03
N THR A 13 -7.59 -9.36 10.26
CA THR A 13 -8.20 -9.43 11.59
C THR A 13 -8.03 -10.78 12.26
N ALA A 14 -7.86 -11.85 11.47
CA ALA A 14 -7.65 -13.20 11.98
C ALA A 14 -6.28 -13.40 12.67
N TYR A 15 -5.27 -12.58 12.37
CA TYR A 15 -3.90 -12.79 12.87
C TYR A 15 -3.13 -11.53 13.27
N ILE A 16 -3.67 -10.33 13.04
CA ILE A 16 -3.06 -9.07 13.49
C ILE A 16 -3.86 -8.49 14.65
N PRO A 17 -3.32 -8.50 15.89
CA PRO A 17 -3.94 -7.83 17.02
C PRO A 17 -4.13 -6.34 16.74
N LYS A 18 -5.31 -5.80 17.08
CA LYS A 18 -5.67 -4.40 16.79
C LYS A 18 -5.41 -4.06 15.32
N ALA A 19 -5.94 -4.90 14.41
CA ALA A 19 -5.72 -4.87 12.96
C ALA A 19 -5.88 -3.49 12.32
N PHE A 20 -6.86 -2.71 12.81
CA PHE A 20 -7.16 -1.40 12.25
C PHE A 20 -6.37 -0.24 12.85
N LYS A 21 -5.59 -0.50 13.91
CA LYS A 21 -4.66 0.48 14.46
C LYS A 21 -3.33 0.37 13.72
N VAL A 22 -3.10 1.27 12.77
CA VAL A 22 -1.86 1.29 11.99
C VAL A 22 -0.66 1.57 12.91
N ARG A 23 0.39 0.79 12.73
CA ARG A 23 1.66 0.91 13.46
C ARG A 23 2.80 0.99 12.47
N ILE A 24 3.63 2.00 12.64
CA ILE A 24 4.86 2.17 11.87
C ILE A 24 5.85 1.13 12.36
N LYS A 25 6.51 0.43 11.42
CA LYS A 25 7.57 -0.51 11.74
C LYS A 25 8.85 0.29 11.99
N GLU A 26 9.35 0.24 13.21
CA GLU A 26 10.65 0.83 13.56
C GLU A 26 11.75 0.24 12.68
N ASN A 27 12.74 1.07 12.33
CA ASN A 27 13.88 0.67 11.52
C ASN A 27 13.52 0.04 10.16
N LEU A 28 12.32 0.30 9.62
CA LEU A 28 11.89 -0.24 8.33
C LEU A 28 12.87 0.11 7.20
N LEU A 29 13.20 1.39 7.03
CA LEU A 29 14.03 1.84 5.91
C LEU A 29 15.48 1.35 5.99
N PRO A 30 16.19 1.47 7.14
CA PRO A 30 17.55 0.92 7.26
C PRO A 30 17.59 -0.60 7.09
N THR A 31 16.61 -1.32 7.65
CA THR A 31 16.53 -2.78 7.50
C THR A 31 16.28 -3.14 6.05
N LEU A 32 15.31 -2.48 5.40
CA LEU A 32 14.99 -2.73 4.00
C LEU A 32 16.19 -2.48 3.10
N GLU A 33 16.89 -1.36 3.27
CA GLU A 33 18.07 -1.04 2.47
C GLU A 33 19.16 -2.11 2.60
N ARG A 34 19.42 -2.62 3.81
CA ARG A 34 20.35 -3.72 4.03
C ARG A 34 19.92 -5.00 3.31
N GLU A 35 18.64 -5.35 3.36
CA GLU A 35 18.11 -6.55 2.70
C GLU A 35 18.15 -6.41 1.16
N LEU A 36 17.90 -5.21 0.63
CA LEU A 36 17.93 -4.94 -0.81
C LEU A 36 19.32 -5.10 -1.45
N ARG A 37 20.40 -4.89 -0.68
CA ARG A 37 21.78 -5.10 -1.17
C ARG A 37 22.05 -6.54 -1.60
N LYS A 38 21.36 -7.51 -0.99
CA LYS A 38 21.49 -8.95 -1.25
C LYS A 38 20.25 -9.54 -1.93
N PHE A 39 19.30 -8.71 -2.36
CA PHE A 39 18.05 -9.18 -2.96
C PHE A 39 18.26 -9.68 -4.39
N ASP A 40 17.75 -10.88 -4.69
CA ASP A 40 17.75 -11.42 -6.05
C ASP A 40 16.69 -10.71 -6.90
N LYS A 41 17.16 -9.87 -7.83
CA LYS A 41 16.33 -9.01 -8.69
C LYS A 41 15.47 -9.78 -9.70
N ARG A 42 15.63 -11.11 -9.81
CA ARG A 42 14.72 -11.98 -10.57
C ARG A 42 13.34 -12.10 -9.93
N PHE A 43 13.20 -11.79 -8.65
CA PHE A 43 11.92 -11.77 -7.95
C PHE A 43 11.25 -10.40 -7.98
N ILE A 44 9.93 -10.40 -7.75
CA ILE A 44 9.09 -9.21 -7.63
C ILE A 44 8.65 -9.10 -6.17
N ILE A 45 8.73 -7.89 -5.60
CA ILE A 45 8.24 -7.63 -4.24
C ILE A 45 6.79 -7.15 -4.30
N SER A 46 5.86 -7.91 -3.70
CA SER A 46 4.50 -7.43 -3.45
C SER A 46 4.48 -6.61 -2.15
N LEU A 47 4.09 -5.33 -2.24
CA LEU A 47 4.05 -4.46 -1.06
C LEU A 47 2.85 -4.78 -0.17
N SER A 48 3.12 -4.81 1.14
CA SER A 48 2.09 -4.64 2.17
C SER A 48 0.93 -5.64 2.13
N TYR A 49 1.18 -6.93 1.88
CA TYR A 49 0.10 -7.94 1.85
C TYR A 49 -0.72 -8.00 3.15
N SER A 50 -0.08 -7.90 4.32
CA SER A 50 -0.78 -7.86 5.62
C SER A 50 -1.14 -6.44 6.11
N SER A 51 -1.31 -5.49 5.19
CA SER A 51 -1.78 -4.12 5.43
C SER A 51 -2.27 -3.50 4.11
N ASP A 52 -2.33 -2.18 4.00
CA ASP A 52 -2.37 -1.48 2.70
C ASP A 52 -1.04 -0.71 2.57
N PRO A 53 -0.46 -0.55 1.37
CA PRO A 53 0.70 0.32 1.19
C PRO A 53 0.36 1.81 1.38
N TYR A 54 -0.89 2.20 1.27
CA TYR A 54 -1.35 3.59 1.36
C TYR A 54 -2.52 3.75 2.35
N PRO A 55 -2.35 3.39 3.64
CA PRO A 55 -3.34 3.72 4.66
C PRO A 55 -3.47 5.24 4.79
N THR A 56 -4.53 5.72 5.43
CA THR A 56 -4.81 7.16 5.57
C THR A 56 -3.63 7.93 6.16
N ILE A 57 -2.95 7.35 7.16
CA ILE A 57 -1.76 7.94 7.77
C ILE A 57 -0.59 8.18 6.80
N GLU A 58 -0.53 7.47 5.67
CA GLU A 58 0.56 7.60 4.69
C GLU A 58 0.58 9.00 4.04
N ARG A 59 -0.54 9.74 4.07
CA ARG A 59 -0.58 11.15 3.67
C ARG A 59 0.42 11.99 4.46
N GLN A 60 0.62 11.67 5.74
CA GLN A 60 1.51 12.41 6.65
C GLN A 60 2.92 11.83 6.67
N PHE A 61 3.06 10.50 6.76
CA PHE A 61 4.36 9.88 7.03
C PHE A 61 5.25 9.68 5.79
N GLY A 62 4.65 9.50 4.60
CA GLY A 62 5.39 9.30 3.36
C GLY A 62 6.33 8.09 3.40
N ILE A 63 6.00 7.04 4.16
CA ILE A 63 6.86 5.86 4.34
C ILE A 63 6.91 5.06 3.06
N THR A 64 5.77 4.83 2.42
CA THR A 64 5.70 4.10 1.15
C THR A 64 6.44 4.83 0.06
N ARG A 65 6.34 6.17 0.01
CA ARG A 65 7.17 6.99 -0.90
C ARG A 65 8.67 6.70 -0.71
N LYS A 66 9.16 6.70 0.53
CA LYS A 66 10.58 6.40 0.86
C LYS A 66 10.97 4.96 0.48
N VAL A 67 10.06 3.99 0.66
CA VAL A 67 10.26 2.61 0.21
C VAL A 67 10.39 2.54 -1.31
N LEU A 68 9.53 3.23 -2.06
CA LEU A 68 9.60 3.28 -3.52
C LEU A 68 10.88 3.95 -4.02
N GLN A 69 11.37 4.98 -3.34
CA GLN A 69 12.67 5.59 -3.65
C GLN A 69 13.83 4.60 -3.46
N LEU A 70 13.79 3.75 -2.41
CA LEU A 70 14.76 2.67 -2.25
C LEU A 70 14.63 1.63 -3.37
N PHE A 71 13.40 1.22 -3.72
CA PHE A 71 13.20 0.28 -4.82
C PHE A 71 13.73 0.82 -6.15
N LYS A 72 13.53 2.12 -6.43
CA LYS A 72 14.12 2.80 -7.58
C LYS A 72 15.65 2.75 -7.54
N ARG A 73 16.26 3.12 -6.41
CA ARG A 73 17.73 3.10 -6.22
C ARG A 73 18.35 1.73 -6.47
N TYR A 74 17.69 0.67 -5.99
CA TYR A 74 18.21 -0.70 -6.10
C TYR A 74 17.71 -1.46 -7.34
N ASN A 75 16.93 -0.81 -8.22
CA ASN A 75 16.31 -1.38 -9.42
C ASN A 75 15.48 -2.64 -9.11
N VAL A 76 14.61 -2.52 -8.11
CA VAL A 76 13.71 -3.58 -7.64
C VAL A 76 12.39 -3.51 -8.38
N ARG A 77 11.91 -4.67 -8.84
CA ARG A 77 10.55 -4.79 -9.39
C ARG A 77 9.55 -4.99 -8.28
N CYS A 78 8.42 -4.29 -8.35
CA CYS A 78 7.40 -4.41 -7.31
C CYS A 78 5.97 -4.41 -7.85
N MET A 79 5.06 -4.90 -7.03
CA MET A 79 3.62 -4.84 -7.26
C MET A 79 2.94 -4.15 -6.07
N ILE A 80 2.11 -3.17 -6.37
CA ILE A 80 1.34 -2.40 -5.40
C ILE A 80 -0.13 -2.77 -5.61
N LEU A 81 -0.80 -3.19 -4.56
CA LEU A 81 -2.25 -3.36 -4.54
C LEU A 81 -2.80 -2.49 -3.40
N THR A 82 -3.73 -1.59 -3.71
CA THR A 82 -4.27 -0.65 -2.72
C THR A 82 -5.75 -0.36 -2.95
N LYS A 83 -6.45 0.10 -1.90
CA LYS A 83 -7.75 0.77 -2.03
C LYS A 83 -7.64 2.28 -2.06
N SER A 84 -6.44 2.82 -1.87
CA SER A 84 -6.20 4.23 -1.67
C SER A 84 -5.91 4.95 -2.97
N ASP A 85 -6.22 6.24 -3.02
CA ASP A 85 -5.86 7.13 -4.13
C ASP A 85 -4.56 7.93 -3.85
N ILE A 86 -3.97 7.75 -2.66
CA ILE A 86 -2.76 8.48 -2.22
C ILE A 86 -1.56 8.21 -3.14
N PHE A 87 -1.49 7.03 -3.78
CA PHE A 87 -0.39 6.66 -4.67
C PHE A 87 -0.19 7.65 -5.82
N LYS A 88 -1.23 8.43 -6.19
CA LYS A 88 -1.11 9.53 -7.18
C LYS A 88 -0.01 10.53 -6.82
N ARG A 89 0.25 10.77 -5.53
CA ARG A 89 1.35 11.62 -5.03
C ARG A 89 2.72 11.13 -5.50
N ASP A 90 2.86 9.83 -5.68
CA ASP A 90 4.13 9.16 -5.95
C ASP A 90 4.31 8.79 -7.43
N LEU A 91 3.47 9.33 -8.33
CA LEU A 91 3.56 9.10 -9.78
C LEU A 91 4.93 9.49 -10.37
N ASP A 92 5.59 10.50 -9.80
CA ASP A 92 6.95 10.90 -10.18
C ASP A 92 7.97 9.77 -9.97
N ILE A 93 7.78 8.93 -8.94
CA ILE A 93 8.64 7.76 -8.68
C ILE A 93 8.15 6.55 -9.47
N LEU A 94 6.83 6.31 -9.47
CA LEU A 94 6.21 5.12 -10.06
C LEU A 94 6.44 5.05 -11.58
N ARG A 95 6.46 6.19 -12.28
CA ARG A 95 6.72 6.24 -13.74
C ARG A 95 8.11 5.75 -14.14
N GLU A 96 9.09 5.85 -13.24
CA GLU A 96 10.47 5.41 -13.49
C GLU A 96 10.75 4.03 -12.89
N LEU A 97 9.85 3.51 -12.06
CA LEU A 97 10.00 2.22 -11.39
C LEU A 97 9.41 1.10 -12.27
N LYS A 98 10.06 -0.06 -12.27
CA LYS A 98 9.49 -1.27 -12.88
C LYS A 98 8.42 -1.84 -11.95
N CYS A 99 7.21 -1.31 -12.01
CA CYS A 99 6.13 -1.71 -11.12
C CYS A 99 4.80 -1.94 -11.83
N ALA A 100 3.93 -2.71 -11.17
CA ALA A 100 2.51 -2.77 -11.48
C ALA A 100 1.73 -2.16 -10.31
N VAL A 101 0.75 -1.31 -10.61
CA VAL A 101 -0.18 -0.74 -9.62
C VAL A 101 -1.56 -1.28 -9.92
N GLY A 102 -2.13 -1.99 -8.97
CA GLY A 102 -3.51 -2.47 -8.98
C GLY A 102 -4.33 -1.72 -7.94
N ILE A 103 -5.60 -1.47 -8.27
CA ILE A 103 -6.55 -0.89 -7.33
C ILE A 103 -7.68 -1.86 -7.03
N THR A 104 -8.06 -1.97 -5.76
CA THR A 104 -9.15 -2.86 -5.36
C THR A 104 -10.48 -2.12 -5.41
N VAL A 105 -11.38 -2.61 -6.26
CA VAL A 105 -12.79 -2.19 -6.34
C VAL A 105 -13.66 -3.41 -6.06
N THR A 106 -14.22 -3.46 -4.86
CA THR A 106 -15.10 -4.58 -4.43
C THR A 106 -16.50 -4.45 -5.03
N THR A 107 -16.99 -3.23 -5.15
CA THR A 107 -18.27 -2.86 -5.74
C THR A 107 -18.19 -1.42 -6.25
N ILE A 108 -19.00 -1.06 -7.24
CA ILE A 108 -19.17 0.32 -7.72
C ILE A 108 -20.37 1.03 -7.06
N ASP A 109 -21.15 0.31 -6.27
CA ASP A 109 -22.25 0.85 -5.46
C ASP A 109 -21.67 1.56 -4.22
N GLU A 110 -21.80 2.88 -4.19
CA GLU A 110 -21.21 3.76 -3.17
C GLU A 110 -21.71 3.44 -1.75
N GLU A 111 -23.01 3.15 -1.59
CA GLU A 111 -23.60 2.84 -0.28
C GLU A 111 -23.09 1.49 0.23
N LYS A 112 -23.02 0.46 -0.64
CA LYS A 112 -22.41 -0.83 -0.27
C LYS A 112 -20.92 -0.69 0.02
N ALA A 113 -20.19 0.09 -0.76
CA ALA A 113 -18.77 0.32 -0.55
C ALA A 113 -18.52 0.96 0.82
N LYS A 114 -19.30 1.99 1.18
CA LYS A 114 -19.20 2.66 2.49
C LYS A 114 -19.55 1.72 3.64
N ALA A 115 -20.55 0.85 3.48
CA ALA A 115 -20.91 -0.15 4.48
C ALA A 115 -19.81 -1.21 4.68
N LEU A 116 -19.16 -1.64 3.60
CA LEU A 116 -18.13 -2.68 3.64
C LEU A 116 -16.73 -2.14 3.99
N GLU A 117 -16.43 -0.89 3.63
CA GLU A 117 -15.09 -0.31 3.60
C GLU A 117 -15.10 1.15 4.09
N PRO A 118 -15.49 1.39 5.35
CA PRO A 118 -15.96 2.69 5.85
C PRO A 118 -14.95 3.84 5.73
N ASN A 119 -13.65 3.53 5.79
CA ASN A 119 -12.59 4.54 5.75
C ASN A 119 -11.75 4.50 4.46
N ALA A 120 -12.09 3.62 3.51
CA ALA A 120 -11.42 3.61 2.22
C ALA A 120 -12.04 4.66 1.27
N PRO A 121 -11.28 5.23 0.31
CA PRO A 121 -11.84 6.13 -0.69
C PRO A 121 -13.02 5.54 -1.46
N SER A 122 -13.88 6.36 -2.05
CA SER A 122 -15.00 5.87 -2.88
C SER A 122 -14.50 4.98 -4.04
N PRO A 123 -15.27 3.98 -4.47
CA PRO A 123 -14.97 3.24 -5.70
C PRO A 123 -14.71 4.16 -6.90
N LYS A 124 -15.48 5.25 -7.03
CA LYS A 124 -15.29 6.25 -8.09
C LYS A 124 -13.92 6.93 -8.03
N ASP A 125 -13.48 7.36 -6.84
CA ASP A 125 -12.18 8.03 -6.68
C ASP A 125 -11.01 7.06 -6.89
N ARG A 126 -11.20 5.79 -6.52
CA ARG A 126 -10.25 4.71 -6.85
C ARG A 126 -10.12 4.57 -8.36
N ILE A 127 -11.22 4.32 -9.06
CA ILE A 127 -11.19 4.13 -10.52
C ILE A 127 -10.58 5.34 -11.21
N ARG A 128 -10.93 6.57 -10.79
CA ARG A 128 -10.35 7.80 -11.35
C ARG A 128 -8.85 7.92 -11.12
N ALA A 129 -8.32 7.33 -10.05
CA ALA A 129 -6.91 7.43 -9.71
C ALA A 129 -6.02 6.51 -10.56
N LEU A 130 -6.58 5.42 -11.09
CA LEU A 130 -5.89 4.47 -11.96
C LEU A 130 -5.84 5.00 -13.41
#